data_AF-A0A3P1ZYP2-F1
#
_entry.id   AF-A0A3P1ZYP2-F1
#
_cell.length_a   1.000
_cell.length_b   1.000
_cell.length_c   1.000
_cell.angle_alpha   90.00
_cell.angle_beta   90.00
_cell.angle_gamma   90.00
#
_symmetry.space_group_name_H-M   'P 1'
#
loop_
_entity.id
_entity.type
_entity.pdbx_description
1 polymer ?
#
loop_
_entity_poly.entity_id
_entity_poly.type
_entity_poly.pdbx_seq_one_letter_code
_entity_poly.pdbx_strand_id
1 'polypeptide(L)'
;MNNMRKKTRRGKNLALCSVALVLALVMPCRAEMPEEYSPPEATREDSVPASAQAPATDGQDPAESEVRELWTGSLYTSSYRVGVCFTAQGELRGVVHLRLRNGQVDVYHIRGSVKGKEIRARHGSGHSFAGRFADSGRVEGTIRLKNGMKVRLEGRRTHNAALAPENCAPL
;
A
#
# COMPACT_ATOMS: atom_id res chain seq x y z
N MET A 1 -19.99 2.82 -45.80
CA MET A 1 -18.74 2.30 -46.40
C MET A 1 -17.71 3.43 -46.47
N ASN A 2 -16.42 3.10 -46.39
CA ASN A 2 -15.21 3.95 -46.38
C ASN A 2 -14.84 4.56 -45.01
N ASN A 3 -13.59 4.51 -44.53
CA ASN A 3 -12.39 3.82 -45.01
C ASN A 3 -11.42 3.63 -43.83
N MET A 4 -11.05 2.38 -43.54
CA MET A 4 -9.94 2.03 -42.66
C MET A 4 -8.61 2.47 -43.29
N ARG A 5 -7.79 3.25 -42.58
CA ARG A 5 -6.35 3.32 -42.84
C ARG A 5 -5.59 2.67 -41.69
N LYS A 6 -5.29 1.39 -41.87
CA LYS A 6 -4.25 0.65 -41.14
C LYS A 6 -2.89 1.15 -41.63
N LYS A 7 -2.01 1.59 -40.72
CA LYS A 7 -0.58 1.75 -41.02
C LYS A 7 0.19 0.55 -40.48
N THR A 8 0.94 -0.07 -41.38
CA THR A 8 1.61 -1.37 -41.27
C THR A 8 3.05 -1.20 -40.75
N ARG A 9 3.56 -2.25 -40.10
CA ARG A 9 4.92 -2.47 -39.56
C ARG A 9 6.05 -2.44 -40.61
N ARG A 10 7.29 -2.16 -40.15
CA ARG A 10 8.64 -2.70 -40.51
C ARG A 10 9.69 -1.56 -40.43
N GLY A 11 10.94 -1.70 -40.01
CA GLY A 11 11.82 -2.80 -39.59
C GLY A 11 13.08 -2.20 -38.91
N LYS A 12 13.70 -2.90 -37.95
CA LYS A 12 15.05 -3.53 -37.99
C LYS A 12 16.26 -2.61 -38.26
N ASN A 13 17.20 -2.55 -37.30
CA ASN A 13 18.68 -2.68 -37.41
C ASN A 13 19.28 -2.42 -36.01
N LEU A 14 19.89 -3.36 -35.27
CA LEU A 14 21.18 -4.06 -35.40
C LEU A 14 22.40 -3.20 -34.99
N ALA A 15 23.09 -3.60 -33.90
CA ALA A 15 24.54 -3.47 -33.56
C ALA A 15 24.69 -3.38 -32.02
N LEU A 16 25.05 -4.43 -31.26
CA LEU A 16 26.38 -5.00 -31.03
C LEU A 16 27.47 -3.98 -30.71
N CYS A 17 27.85 -3.90 -29.43
CA CYS A 17 29.24 -3.75 -29.00
C CYS A 17 29.42 -4.48 -27.66
N SER A 18 30.22 -5.53 -27.72
CA SER A 18 30.77 -6.30 -26.60
C SER A 18 32.04 -5.64 -26.04
N VAL A 19 32.62 -6.28 -25.02
CA VAL A 19 33.99 -6.13 -24.47
C VAL A 19 34.04 -5.16 -23.27
N ALA A 20 34.53 -5.47 -22.06
CA ALA A 20 35.23 -6.59 -21.42
C ALA A 20 35.20 -6.32 -19.89
N LEU A 21 34.98 -7.33 -19.03
CA LEU A 21 36.00 -8.08 -18.27
C LEU A 21 36.69 -7.25 -17.16
N VAL A 22 36.43 -7.59 -15.89
CA VAL A 22 37.48 -7.98 -14.91
C VAL A 22 36.86 -8.93 -13.88
N LEU A 23 37.32 -10.19 -13.88
CA LEU A 23 37.19 -11.14 -12.79
C LEU A 23 38.17 -10.76 -11.67
N ALA A 24 37.72 -10.74 -10.41
CA ALA A 24 38.60 -10.95 -9.27
C ALA A 24 38.11 -12.18 -8.48
N LEU A 25 39.04 -13.11 -8.34
CA LEU A 25 38.94 -14.44 -7.77
C LEU A 25 39.02 -14.41 -6.23
N VAL A 26 38.24 -15.29 -5.61
CA VAL A 26 38.66 -16.25 -4.55
C VAL A 26 39.24 -15.68 -3.25
N MET A 27 38.50 -15.84 -2.15
CA MET A 27 38.93 -16.74 -1.06
C MET A 27 37.82 -17.01 -0.03
N PRO A 28 37.61 -18.29 0.37
CA PRO A 28 36.79 -18.68 1.50
C PRO A 28 37.69 -18.90 2.73
N CYS A 29 37.53 -18.08 3.78
CA CYS A 29 38.02 -18.45 5.11
C CYS A 29 36.85 -18.95 5.96
N ARG A 30 36.70 -20.27 5.92
CA ARG A 30 36.02 -21.09 6.92
C ARG A 30 36.84 -21.01 8.21
N ALA A 31 36.27 -20.44 9.27
CA ALA A 31 36.79 -20.61 10.61
C ALA A 31 35.87 -21.59 11.34
N GLU A 32 36.43 -22.75 11.67
CA GLU A 32 35.87 -23.80 12.50
C GLU A 32 36.13 -23.48 13.99
N MET A 33 35.25 -23.96 14.87
CA MET A 33 35.13 -23.62 16.30
C MET A 33 36.26 -24.17 17.20
N PRO A 34 36.24 -23.90 18.52
CA PRO A 34 35.66 -24.92 19.42
C PRO A 34 34.77 -24.40 20.57
N GLU A 35 33.89 -25.31 21.03
CA GLU A 35 33.37 -25.54 22.41
C GLU A 35 34.34 -25.07 23.51
N GLU A 36 33.98 -24.63 24.72
CA GLU A 36 32.92 -24.98 25.68
C GLU A 36 33.02 -23.95 26.84
N TYR A 37 31.91 -23.53 27.49
CA TYR A 37 31.76 -23.31 28.95
C TYR A 37 30.50 -22.46 29.26
N SER A 38 29.66 -22.99 30.15
CA SER A 38 28.38 -22.43 30.63
C SER A 38 28.55 -21.62 31.94
N PRO A 39 27.51 -20.93 32.45
CA PRO A 39 27.61 -19.63 33.14
C PRO A 39 27.77 -19.73 34.66
N PRO A 40 27.92 -18.58 35.35
CA PRO A 40 27.26 -18.42 36.64
C PRO A 40 26.20 -17.31 36.63
N GLU A 41 25.13 -17.62 37.34
CA GLU A 41 23.97 -16.82 37.66
C GLU A 41 24.29 -15.76 38.76
N ALA A 42 23.60 -14.62 38.65
CA ALA A 42 23.18 -13.68 39.70
C ALA A 42 24.18 -13.09 40.71
N THR A 43 24.35 -11.76 40.65
CA THR A 43 24.12 -10.87 41.81
C THR A 43 23.60 -9.50 41.35
N ARG A 44 22.53 -9.03 41.98
CA ARG A 44 22.02 -7.65 41.92
C ARG A 44 22.96 -6.73 42.72
N GLU A 45 23.11 -5.46 42.33
CA GLU A 45 22.78 -4.28 43.15
C GLU A 45 23.28 -2.98 42.50
N ASP A 46 22.32 -2.05 42.36
CA ASP A 46 22.41 -0.58 42.46
C ASP A 46 23.69 0.16 42.06
N SER A 47 23.59 0.99 41.01
CA SER A 47 24.02 2.41 41.02
C SER A 47 23.71 3.10 39.69
N VAL A 48 22.88 4.14 39.75
CA VAL A 48 22.53 5.08 38.67
C VAL A 48 23.73 6.00 38.37
N PRO A 49 23.90 6.48 37.12
CA PRO A 49 23.70 7.91 36.94
C PRO A 49 22.83 8.26 35.72
N ALA A 50 22.10 9.35 35.91
CA ALA A 50 21.24 10.01 34.96
C ALA A 50 21.99 10.45 33.69
N SER A 51 21.37 10.23 32.53
CA SER A 51 21.54 11.10 31.36
C SER A 51 20.36 10.94 30.40
N ALA A 52 19.54 12.00 30.37
CA ALA A 52 18.70 12.46 29.28
C ALA A 52 17.86 11.40 28.53
N GLN A 53 16.75 10.98 29.13
CA GLN A 53 15.58 10.62 28.33
C GLN A 53 15.03 11.90 27.72
N ALA A 54 15.34 12.14 26.45
CA ALA A 54 14.56 13.05 25.63
C ALA A 54 13.10 12.60 25.70
N PRO A 55 12.13 13.50 25.96
CA PRO A 55 10.74 13.10 25.88
C PRO A 55 10.50 12.62 24.46
N ALA A 56 10.03 11.38 24.31
CA ALA A 56 9.33 10.98 23.10
C ALA A 56 8.17 11.96 23.00
N THR A 57 8.31 12.95 22.13
CA THR A 57 7.20 13.77 21.68
C THR A 57 6.29 12.79 20.96
N ASP A 58 5.31 12.23 21.68
CA ASP A 58 4.11 11.73 21.05
C ASP A 58 3.58 12.93 20.26
N GLY A 59 3.87 12.92 18.96
CA GLY A 59 3.23 13.75 17.97
C GLY A 59 1.78 13.32 17.90
N GLN A 60 1.02 13.61 18.95
CA GLN A 60 -0.42 13.56 18.94
C GLN A 60 -0.85 14.81 18.18
N ASP A 61 -0.72 14.72 16.86
CA ASP A 61 -1.38 15.60 15.90
C ASP A 61 -2.88 15.62 16.28
N PRO A 62 -3.58 16.76 16.23
CA PRO A 62 -4.97 16.88 16.64
C PRO A 62 -5.91 16.26 15.57
N ALA A 63 -5.60 15.05 15.12
CA ALA A 63 -6.52 14.17 14.45
C ALA A 63 -7.50 13.65 15.50
N GLU A 64 -8.56 14.42 15.74
CA GLU A 64 -9.73 13.99 16.49
C GLU A 64 -10.24 12.65 15.93
N SER A 65 -9.82 11.55 16.55
CA SER A 65 -10.21 10.16 16.29
C SER A 65 -10.44 9.82 14.81
N GLU A 66 -9.42 9.98 13.97
CA GLU A 66 -9.50 9.49 12.60
C GLU A 66 -9.41 7.96 12.55
N VAL A 67 -10.37 7.33 11.88
CA VAL A 67 -10.35 5.89 11.64
C VAL A 67 -9.46 5.61 10.43
N ARG A 68 -8.51 4.69 10.59
CA ARG A 68 -7.57 4.27 9.55
C ARG A 68 -7.78 2.79 9.23
N GLU A 69 -8.14 2.49 7.99
CA GLU A 69 -8.41 1.12 7.55
C GLU A 69 -7.65 0.76 6.28
N LEU A 70 -7.36 -0.54 6.16
CA LEU A 70 -6.85 -1.14 4.94
C LEU A 70 -7.91 -2.03 4.32
N TRP A 71 -8.27 -1.78 3.07
CA TRP A 71 -9.18 -2.63 2.31
C TRP A 71 -8.44 -3.36 1.19
N THR A 72 -8.61 -4.68 1.11
CA THR A 72 -7.95 -5.50 0.09
C THR A 72 -8.95 -6.40 -0.64
N GLY A 73 -8.68 -6.69 -1.90
CA GLY A 73 -9.53 -7.57 -2.69
C GLY A 73 -9.03 -7.75 -4.12
N SER A 74 -9.92 -8.23 -4.98
CA SER A 74 -9.61 -8.50 -6.37
C SER A 74 -10.70 -7.97 -7.30
N LEU A 75 -10.29 -7.59 -8.49
CA LEU A 75 -11.13 -7.09 -9.57
C LEU A 75 -10.63 -7.73 -10.87
N TYR A 76 -11.40 -8.68 -11.41
CA TYR A 76 -10.97 -9.53 -12.52
C TYR A 76 -9.62 -10.20 -12.22
N THR A 77 -8.59 -9.97 -13.05
CA THR A 77 -7.23 -10.49 -12.88
C THR A 77 -6.32 -9.56 -12.08
N SER A 78 -6.85 -8.47 -11.54
CA SER A 78 -6.10 -7.47 -10.77
C SER A 78 -6.41 -7.60 -9.28
N SER A 79 -5.45 -7.24 -8.44
CA SER A 79 -5.67 -7.09 -6.99
C SER A 79 -5.63 -5.62 -6.62
N TYR A 80 -6.40 -5.22 -5.61
CA TYR A 80 -6.35 -3.87 -5.09
C TYR A 80 -6.02 -3.84 -3.60
N ARG A 81 -5.37 -2.75 -3.19
CA ARG A 81 -5.10 -2.38 -1.80
C ARG A 81 -5.49 -0.91 -1.64
N VAL A 82 -6.38 -0.61 -0.69
CA VAL A 82 -6.87 0.74 -0.44
C VAL A 82 -6.57 1.12 1.00
N GLY A 83 -5.70 2.10 1.20
CA GLY A 83 -5.61 2.77 2.49
C GLY A 83 -6.69 3.85 2.54
N VAL A 84 -7.58 3.79 3.53
CA VAL A 84 -8.62 4.80 3.73
C VAL A 84 -8.53 5.39 5.12
N CYS A 85 -8.87 6.67 5.20
CA CYS A 85 -8.88 7.43 6.44
C CYS A 85 -10.15 8.27 6.45
N PHE A 86 -10.93 8.17 7.53
CA PHE A 86 -12.17 8.94 7.65
C PHE A 86 -12.41 9.47 9.05
N THR A 87 -12.95 10.70 9.10
CA THR A 87 -13.18 11.44 10.34
C THR A 87 -14.49 11.01 11.00
N ALA A 88 -14.72 11.48 12.23
CA ALA A 88 -15.99 11.28 12.95
C ALA A 88 -17.19 11.88 12.20
N GLN A 89 -16.98 12.96 11.44
CA GLN A 89 -17.99 13.59 10.58
C GLN A 89 -18.24 12.80 9.28
N GLY A 90 -17.43 11.78 9.04
CA GLY A 90 -17.56 10.88 7.91
C GLY A 90 -16.93 11.40 6.64
N GLU A 91 -16.00 12.36 6.69
CA GLU A 91 -15.21 12.72 5.50
C GLU A 91 -14.20 11.62 5.22
N LEU A 92 -14.16 11.10 3.99
CA LEU A 92 -13.30 10.00 3.59
C LEU A 92 -12.24 10.47 2.60
N ARG A 93 -11.00 10.04 2.81
CA ARG A 93 -9.91 10.10 1.84
C ARG A 93 -9.15 8.78 1.79
N GLY A 94 -8.36 8.59 0.75
CA GLY A 94 -7.55 7.39 0.63
C GLY A 94 -6.80 7.26 -0.68
N VAL A 95 -6.02 6.19 -0.75
CA VAL A 95 -5.22 5.84 -1.93
C VAL A 95 -5.49 4.40 -2.31
N VAL A 96 -5.88 4.19 -3.57
CA VAL A 96 -6.08 2.87 -4.18
C VAL A 96 -4.82 2.52 -4.96
N HIS A 97 -4.22 1.38 -4.64
CA HIS A 97 -3.19 0.73 -5.43
C HIS A 97 -3.84 -0.43 -6.17
N LEU A 98 -3.92 -0.35 -7.50
CA LEU A 98 -4.42 -1.43 -8.35
C LEU A 98 -3.24 -2.12 -9.02
N ARG A 99 -2.94 -3.35 -8.59
CA ARG A 99 -1.91 -4.17 -9.21
C ARG A 99 -2.51 -5.00 -10.34
N LEU A 100 -2.04 -4.74 -11.54
CA LEU A 100 -2.43 -5.45 -12.76
C LEU A 100 -1.71 -6.79 -12.88
N ARG A 101 -2.23 -7.67 -13.75
CA ARG A 101 -1.65 -9.01 -14.00
C ARG A 101 -0.19 -8.97 -14.48
N ASN A 102 0.21 -7.91 -15.18
CA ASN A 102 1.59 -7.71 -15.65
C ASN A 102 2.53 -7.18 -14.55
N GLY A 103 2.04 -6.98 -13.32
CA GLY A 103 2.81 -6.46 -12.19
C GLY A 103 2.82 -4.94 -12.05
N GLN A 104 2.33 -4.18 -13.04
CA GLN A 104 2.19 -2.73 -12.94
C GLN A 104 1.22 -2.35 -11.81
N VAL A 105 1.52 -1.26 -11.11
CA VAL A 105 0.66 -0.70 -10.08
C VAL A 105 0.18 0.68 -10.49
N ASP A 106 -1.13 0.83 -10.65
CA ASP A 106 -1.76 2.12 -10.84
C ASP A 106 -2.21 2.69 -9.49
N VAL A 107 -2.01 3.99 -9.29
CA VAL A 107 -2.31 4.67 -8.02
C VAL A 107 -3.41 5.70 -8.25
N TYR A 108 -4.43 5.69 -7.38
CA TYR A 108 -5.57 6.59 -7.47
C TYR A 108 -5.90 7.22 -6.12
N HIS A 109 -6.03 8.54 -6.09
CA HIS A 109 -6.42 9.29 -4.90
C HIS A 109 -7.94 9.48 -4.84
N ILE A 110 -8.58 8.98 -3.78
CA ILE A 110 -10.03 9.03 -3.63
C ILE A 110 -10.44 9.98 -2.51
N ARG A 111 -11.58 10.63 -2.72
CA ARG A 111 -12.28 11.42 -1.69
C ARG A 111 -13.75 11.05 -1.64
N GLY A 112 -14.39 11.24 -0.51
CA GLY A 112 -15.77 10.79 -0.34
C GLY A 112 -16.32 10.97 1.05
N SER A 113 -17.28 10.12 1.40
CA SER A 113 -17.88 10.10 2.72
C SER A 113 -18.33 8.73 3.19
N VAL A 114 -18.41 8.59 4.51
CA VAL A 114 -19.00 7.47 5.23
C VAL A 114 -20.18 8.00 6.04
N LYS A 115 -21.37 7.45 5.83
CA LYS A 115 -22.58 7.80 6.59
C LYS A 115 -23.23 6.54 7.10
N GLY A 116 -23.10 6.28 8.41
CA GLY A 116 -23.50 5.01 9.00
C GLY A 116 -22.75 3.85 8.33
N LYS A 117 -23.48 2.97 7.65
CA LYS A 117 -22.89 1.85 6.89
C LYS A 117 -22.57 2.19 5.44
N GLU A 118 -23.06 3.32 4.91
CA GLU A 118 -22.93 3.68 3.51
C GLU A 118 -21.59 4.38 3.23
N ILE A 119 -20.99 4.05 2.09
CA ILE A 119 -19.72 4.60 1.63
C ILE A 119 -19.91 5.17 0.24
N ARG A 120 -19.46 6.40 0.03
CA ARG A 120 -19.38 7.04 -1.28
C ARG A 120 -17.96 7.53 -1.50
N ALA A 121 -17.35 7.22 -2.62
CA ALA A 121 -16.04 7.77 -2.98
C ALA A 121 -15.96 8.12 -4.46
N ARG A 122 -15.05 9.03 -4.82
CA ARG A 122 -14.81 9.47 -6.19
C ARG A 122 -13.32 9.65 -6.44
N HIS A 123 -12.91 9.38 -7.67
CA HIS A 123 -11.58 9.66 -8.19
C HIS A 123 -11.66 10.78 -9.23
N GLY A 124 -10.62 11.63 -9.31
CA GLY A 124 -10.58 12.80 -10.20
C GLY A 124 -10.80 12.49 -11.69
N SER A 125 -10.50 11.26 -12.13
CA SER A 125 -10.75 10.83 -13.52
C SER A 125 -12.24 10.65 -13.89
N GLY A 126 -13.15 10.76 -12.92
CA GLY A 126 -14.59 10.54 -13.12
C GLY A 126 -15.10 9.15 -12.74
N HIS A 127 -14.30 8.35 -12.02
CA HIS A 127 -14.77 7.11 -11.40
C HIS A 127 -15.48 7.41 -10.08
N SER A 128 -16.54 6.65 -9.78
CA SER A 128 -17.25 6.73 -8.51
C SER A 128 -17.46 5.35 -7.91
N PHE A 129 -17.41 5.27 -6.59
CA PHE A 129 -17.69 4.07 -5.81
C PHE A 129 -18.91 4.32 -4.93
N ALA A 130 -19.79 3.32 -4.90
CA ALA A 130 -20.95 3.25 -4.04
C ALA A 130 -20.90 1.93 -3.30
N GLY A 131 -20.73 1.96 -1.98
CA GLY A 131 -20.58 0.75 -1.20
C GLY A 131 -21.16 0.85 0.19
N ARG A 132 -20.91 -0.20 0.98
CA ARG A 132 -21.28 -0.27 2.38
C ARG A 132 -20.35 -1.18 3.16
N PHE A 133 -20.30 -0.97 4.47
CA PHE A 133 -19.78 -1.97 5.40
C PHE A 133 -20.77 -3.13 5.48
N ALA A 134 -20.36 -4.30 4.98
CA ALA A 134 -21.18 -5.50 5.01
C ALA A 134 -21.24 -6.08 6.42
N ASP A 135 -20.08 -6.12 7.07
CA ASP A 135 -19.84 -6.56 8.43
C ASP A 135 -18.54 -5.90 8.95
N SER A 136 -18.05 -6.29 10.13
CA SER A 136 -16.81 -5.74 10.69
C SER A 136 -15.60 -6.05 9.81
N GLY A 137 -15.55 -7.18 9.12
CA GLY A 137 -14.40 -7.60 8.33
C GLY A 137 -14.51 -7.33 6.83
N ARG A 138 -15.63 -6.79 6.34
CA ARG A 138 -15.92 -6.73 4.91
C ARG A 138 -16.58 -5.45 4.45
N VAL A 139 -16.16 -5.00 3.28
CA VAL A 139 -16.75 -3.91 2.50
C VAL A 139 -17.23 -4.47 1.16
N GLU A 140 -18.37 -4.00 0.69
CA GLU A 140 -18.87 -4.35 -0.64
C GLU A 140 -19.33 -3.09 -1.37
N GLY A 141 -19.37 -3.14 -2.69
CA GLY A 141 -19.92 -2.04 -3.47
C GLY A 141 -19.83 -2.21 -4.96
N THR A 142 -20.12 -1.11 -5.65
CA THR A 142 -20.07 -0.99 -7.11
C THR A 142 -19.23 0.22 -7.49
N ILE A 143 -18.23 0.00 -8.33
CA ILE A 143 -17.55 1.08 -9.05
C ILE A 143 -18.33 1.37 -10.31
N ARG A 144 -18.69 2.64 -10.52
CA ARG A 144 -19.12 3.17 -11.82
C ARG A 144 -17.95 3.89 -12.46
N LEU A 145 -17.50 3.36 -13.59
CA LEU A 145 -16.41 3.92 -14.38
C LEU A 145 -16.88 5.11 -15.22
N LYS A 146 -15.93 5.89 -15.74
CA LYS A 146 -16.20 7.13 -16.49
C LYS A 146 -17.07 6.86 -17.72
N ASN A 147 -16.87 5.70 -18.36
CA ASN A 147 -17.65 5.24 -19.51
C ASN A 147 -19.04 4.68 -19.14
N GLY A 148 -19.45 4.73 -17.87
CA GLY A 148 -20.74 4.25 -17.39
C GLY A 148 -20.77 2.77 -16.99
N MET A 149 -19.72 1.99 -17.29
CA MET A 149 -19.65 0.59 -16.89
C MET A 149 -19.67 0.46 -15.37
N LYS A 150 -20.43 -0.53 -14.86
CA LYS A 150 -20.56 -0.82 -13.43
C LYS A 150 -19.88 -2.14 -13.13
N VAL A 151 -19.06 -2.16 -12.08
CA VAL A 151 -18.37 -3.37 -11.64
C VAL A 151 -18.59 -3.54 -10.14
N ARG A 152 -19.12 -4.71 -9.75
CA ARG A 152 -19.27 -5.09 -8.34
C ARG A 152 -17.95 -5.59 -7.79
N LEU A 153 -17.69 -5.29 -6.53
CA LEU A 153 -16.51 -5.78 -5.82
C LEU A 153 -16.81 -5.96 -4.33
N GLU A 154 -16.04 -6.85 -3.73
CA GLU A 154 -15.99 -7.09 -2.30
C GLU A 154 -14.54 -7.04 -1.84
N GLY A 155 -14.32 -6.47 -0.66
CA GLY A 155 -13.00 -6.39 -0.04
C GLY A 155 -13.02 -6.77 1.42
N ARG A 156 -11.90 -7.29 1.90
CA ARG A 156 -11.61 -7.49 3.31
C ARG A 156 -11.18 -6.18 3.93
N ARG A 157 -11.61 -5.92 5.16
CA ARG A 157 -11.24 -4.75 5.97
C ARG A 157 -10.29 -5.16 7.08
N THR A 158 -9.26 -4.36 7.28
CA THR A 158 -8.40 -4.40 8.46
C THR A 158 -8.48 -3.05 9.14
N HIS A 159 -8.99 -3.05 10.37
CA HIS A 159 -9.07 -1.87 11.24
C HIS A 159 -7.72 -1.50 11.80
N ASN A 160 -7.55 -0.22 12.14
CA ASN A 160 -6.33 0.31 12.78
C ASN A 160 -5.06 -0.12 12.04
N ALA A 161 -5.12 -0.12 10.71
CA ALA A 161 -4.02 -0.55 9.89
C ALA A 161 -2.88 0.47 9.94
N ALA A 162 -1.63 -0.01 10.03
CA ALA A 162 -0.45 0.82 9.82
C ALA A 162 -0.39 1.24 8.35
N LEU A 163 -1.05 2.35 8.02
CA LEU A 163 -1.01 2.96 6.71
C LEU A 163 0.18 3.92 6.62
N ALA A 164 0.83 3.93 5.46
CA ALA A 164 1.84 4.92 5.17
C ALA A 164 1.20 6.34 5.17
N PRO A 165 1.90 7.38 5.65
CA PRO A 165 1.33 8.71 5.89
C PRO A 165 0.61 9.31 4.68
N GLU A 166 1.11 9.07 3.47
CA GLU A 166 0.56 9.56 2.21
C GLU A 166 -0.85 9.04 1.91
N ASN A 167 -1.27 7.92 2.49
CA ASN A 167 -2.64 7.42 2.33
C ASN A 167 -3.68 8.32 3.00
N CYS A 168 -3.27 9.07 4.03
CA CYS A 168 -4.12 9.97 4.80
C CYS A 168 -3.73 11.44 4.60
N ALA A 169 -2.88 11.77 3.63
CA ALA A 169 -2.54 13.15 3.33
C ALA A 169 -3.77 13.89 2.75
N PRO A 170 -3.93 15.19 3.00
CA PRO A 170 -4.88 16.03 2.28
C PRO A 170 -4.64 15.95 0.76
N LEU A 171 -5.72 16.00 -0.02
CA LEU A 171 -5.72 15.90 -1.49
C LEU A 171 -5.98 17.24 -2.17
#